data_AF-A0AAV7NDM8-F1
#
_entry.id   AF-A0AAV7NDM8-F1
#
_cell.length_a   1.000
_cell.length_b   1.000
_cell.length_c   1.000
_cell.angle_alpha   90.00
_cell.angle_beta   90.00
_cell.angle_gamma   90.00
#
_symmetry.space_group_name_H-M   'P 1'
#
loop_
_entity.id
_entity.type
_entity.pdbx_description
1 polymer ?
#
loop_
_entity_poly.entity_id
_entity_poly.type
_entity_poly.pdbx_seq_one_letter_code
_entity_poly.pdbx_strand_id
1 'polypeptide(L)'
;MPGGRSSHKNSGKPARQLLFSEALLQTKGAPPTLAAQPSATHHDMADSAQESTMDCVLQEISAVGRRLEGMDSAMVSLTAETKSIRMEIASFQTRVLGLEQLGSKVEAHASSFQERAQELLFLRSKLTDLEDRSRRDNVRFIGFPENIEGESLHRFLRDTLPRLTGITFEPPLEFQRAHRLGPRRPGTDIRPIVYSLPSSPYTSPPTYTESTYTRSLPAGWTHNSNIGRLLQGNQ
;
A
#
# COMPACT_ATOMS: atom_id res chain seq x y z
N MET A 1 20.56 12.72 -44.67
CA MET A 1 21.70 12.75 -43.73
C MET A 1 21.38 11.80 -42.56
N PRO A 2 21.98 10.60 -42.53
CA PRO A 2 21.92 9.67 -41.40
C PRO A 2 23.23 9.67 -40.60
N GLY A 3 23.19 9.23 -39.34
CA GLY A 3 24.38 8.93 -38.52
C GLY A 3 24.12 9.22 -37.04
N GLY A 4 24.36 8.32 -36.07
CA GLY A 4 25.03 7.04 -36.12
C GLY A 4 24.66 6.18 -34.92
N ARG A 5 24.82 4.87 -35.14
CA ARG A 5 24.73 3.79 -34.16
C ARG A 5 25.95 3.81 -33.24
N SER A 6 25.79 3.33 -32.01
CA SER A 6 26.88 2.60 -31.34
C SER A 6 26.32 1.38 -30.61
N SER A 7 26.80 0.22 -31.04
CA SER A 7 26.60 -1.11 -30.46
C SER A 7 27.71 -1.41 -29.48
N HIS A 8 27.44 -2.01 -28.32
CA HIS A 8 28.36 -2.90 -27.57
C HIS A 8 27.47 -3.99 -26.93
N LYS A 9 27.30 -5.15 -27.58
CA LYS A 9 28.06 -6.42 -27.43
C LYS A 9 28.04 -7.03 -26.01
N ASN A 10 27.23 -8.08 -25.90
CA ASN A 10 27.40 -9.37 -25.19
C ASN A 10 28.55 -9.48 -24.17
N SER A 11 28.24 -10.02 -22.99
CA SER A 11 28.42 -11.46 -22.77
C SER A 11 27.91 -11.88 -21.39
N GLY A 12 26.96 -12.80 -21.36
CA GLY A 12 26.66 -13.57 -20.16
C GLY A 12 27.85 -14.43 -19.75
N LYS A 13 28.09 -14.56 -18.45
CA LYS A 13 28.87 -15.64 -17.88
C LYS A 13 28.13 -16.20 -16.65
N PRO A 14 27.92 -17.53 -16.59
CA PRO A 14 27.24 -18.19 -15.50
C PRO A 14 28.19 -18.51 -14.33
N ALA A 15 27.56 -18.86 -13.21
CA ALA A 15 28.13 -19.35 -11.97
C ALA A 15 29.26 -20.39 -12.19
N ARG A 16 30.39 -20.20 -11.51
CA ARG A 16 31.45 -21.20 -11.40
C ARG A 16 31.44 -21.81 -10.00
N GLN A 17 31.11 -23.09 -9.99
CA GLN A 17 31.24 -24.05 -8.90
C GLN A 17 32.66 -24.03 -8.31
N LEU A 18 32.74 -24.03 -6.98
CA LEU A 18 33.95 -24.36 -6.25
C LEU A 18 34.09 -25.88 -6.20
N LEU A 19 35.06 -26.43 -6.94
CA LEU A 19 35.55 -27.79 -6.77
C LEU A 19 36.95 -27.70 -6.13
N PHE A 20 37.04 -28.09 -4.85
CA PHE A 20 38.31 -28.37 -4.20
C PHE A 20 38.64 -29.84 -4.46
N SER A 21 39.72 -30.10 -5.20
CA SER A 21 40.22 -31.46 -5.45
C SER A 21 41.39 -31.79 -4.53
N GLU A 22 41.27 -32.98 -3.96
CA GLU A 22 42.15 -33.68 -3.03
C GLU A 22 43.41 -34.27 -3.73
N ALA A 23 44.44 -34.49 -2.92
CA ALA A 23 45.53 -35.47 -3.06
C ALA A 23 46.66 -35.28 -4.12
N LEU A 24 47.90 -35.25 -3.63
CA LEU A 24 48.98 -36.07 -4.21
C LEU A 24 50.09 -36.37 -3.18
N LEU A 25 50.12 -37.62 -2.70
CA LEU A 25 51.32 -38.31 -2.22
C LEU A 25 51.92 -39.05 -3.41
N GLN A 26 53.23 -38.95 -3.64
CA GLN A 26 53.94 -39.92 -4.46
C GLN A 26 55.38 -40.11 -3.97
N THR A 27 55.77 -41.38 -3.98
CA THR A 27 56.97 -41.99 -3.43
C THR A 27 57.94 -42.35 -4.56
N LYS A 28 59.17 -42.71 -4.15
CA LYS A 28 60.02 -43.83 -4.68
C LYS A 28 61.17 -43.49 -5.65
N GLY A 29 62.38 -43.97 -5.30
CA GLY A 29 63.40 -44.46 -6.25
C GLY A 29 64.85 -43.96 -6.07
N ALA A 30 65.80 -44.87 -5.79
CA ALA A 30 67.27 -44.72 -5.75
C ALA A 30 67.94 -45.79 -6.67
N PRO A 31 69.27 -45.99 -6.81
CA PRO A 31 70.49 -45.15 -6.92
C PRO A 31 71.33 -45.49 -8.22
N PRO A 32 72.64 -45.15 -8.37
CA PRO A 32 73.71 -46.11 -7.97
C PRO A 32 75.09 -45.56 -7.49
N THR A 33 75.82 -46.50 -6.90
CA THR A 33 77.16 -46.70 -6.29
C THR A 33 78.43 -46.15 -7.00
N LEU A 34 79.42 -45.66 -6.22
CA LEU A 34 80.82 -46.17 -6.16
C LEU A 34 81.70 -45.46 -5.11
N ALA A 35 82.63 -46.24 -4.57
CA ALA A 35 83.34 -46.07 -3.31
C ALA A 35 84.63 -45.23 -3.40
N ALA A 36 85.01 -44.60 -2.28
CA ALA A 36 86.39 -44.45 -1.79
C ALA A 36 86.42 -43.83 -0.39
N GLN A 37 86.98 -44.53 0.59
CA GLN A 37 87.57 -43.93 1.81
C GLN A 37 89.10 -43.88 1.62
N PRO A 38 89.81 -42.98 2.31
CA PRO A 38 90.50 -43.45 3.52
C PRO A 38 90.49 -42.48 4.71
N SER A 39 90.42 -43.10 5.90
CA SER A 39 91.27 -42.86 7.07
C SER A 39 91.27 -41.49 7.78
N ALA A 40 90.53 -41.48 8.89
CA ALA A 40 90.97 -41.11 10.25
C ALA A 40 91.72 -39.78 10.48
N THR A 41 90.95 -38.78 10.91
CA THR A 41 91.29 -37.97 12.10
C THR A 41 90.04 -37.88 12.99
N HIS A 42 90.20 -38.34 14.22
CA HIS A 42 89.13 -38.76 15.12
C HIS A 42 89.00 -37.72 16.25
N HIS A 43 88.40 -36.54 16.01
CA HIS A 43 87.89 -35.68 17.11
C HIS A 43 86.87 -34.57 16.74
N ASP A 44 86.63 -34.19 15.47
CA ASP A 44 85.78 -33.00 15.15
C ASP A 44 84.36 -33.28 14.59
N MET A 45 83.97 -34.54 14.36
CA MET A 45 82.72 -34.86 13.64
C MET A 45 81.43 -34.85 14.50
N ALA A 46 81.55 -34.81 15.83
CA ALA A 46 80.38 -34.76 16.73
C ALA A 46 79.86 -33.32 16.91
N ASP A 47 80.76 -32.33 16.91
CA ASP A 47 80.42 -30.93 17.11
C ASP A 47 79.73 -30.33 15.88
N SER A 48 80.18 -30.66 14.66
CA SER A 48 79.57 -30.18 13.40
C SER A 48 78.15 -30.74 13.15
N ALA A 49 77.85 -31.94 13.66
CA ALA A 49 76.52 -32.55 13.57
C ALA A 49 75.54 -31.91 14.57
N GLN A 50 76.02 -31.58 15.77
CA GLN A 50 75.25 -30.83 16.77
C GLN A 50 74.98 -29.38 16.29
N GLU A 51 75.96 -28.73 15.67
CA GLU A 51 75.84 -27.39 15.09
C GLU A 51 74.81 -27.37 13.93
N SER A 52 74.85 -28.37 13.04
CA SER A 52 73.86 -28.54 11.97
C SER A 52 72.43 -28.78 12.47
N THR A 53 72.25 -29.57 13.54
CA THR A 53 70.91 -29.77 14.15
C THR A 53 70.39 -28.51 14.83
N MET A 54 71.26 -27.72 15.46
CA MET A 54 70.92 -26.42 16.05
C MET A 54 70.44 -25.45 14.97
N ASP A 55 71.16 -25.36 13.85
CA ASP A 55 70.77 -24.51 12.71
C ASP A 55 69.42 -24.90 12.11
N CYS A 56 69.13 -26.20 12.01
CA CYS A 56 67.84 -26.71 11.57
C CYS A 56 66.69 -26.29 12.52
N VAL A 57 66.91 -26.39 13.82
CA VAL A 57 65.93 -25.97 14.84
C VAL A 57 65.71 -24.44 14.81
N LEU A 58 66.78 -23.65 14.68
CA LEU A 58 66.68 -22.19 14.52
C LEU A 58 65.91 -21.80 13.25
N GLN A 59 66.11 -22.55 12.16
CA GLN A 59 65.39 -22.35 10.92
C GLN A 59 63.89 -22.67 11.06
N GLU A 60 63.53 -23.74 11.75
CA GLU A 60 62.13 -24.05 12.09
C GLU A 60 61.50 -23.01 13.00
N ILE A 61 62.20 -22.57 14.05
CA ILE A 61 61.70 -21.50 14.95
C ILE A 61 61.45 -20.22 14.14
N SER A 62 62.34 -19.87 13.22
CA SER A 62 62.14 -18.71 12.32
C SER A 62 60.92 -18.90 11.41
N ALA A 63 60.66 -20.12 10.93
CA ALA A 63 59.51 -20.43 10.10
C ALA A 63 58.20 -20.37 10.89
N VAL A 64 58.20 -20.82 12.14
CA VAL A 64 57.07 -20.66 13.07
C VAL A 64 56.83 -19.18 13.36
N GLY A 65 57.87 -18.37 13.58
CA GLY A 65 57.76 -16.92 13.74
C GLY A 65 57.06 -16.25 12.57
N ARG A 66 57.49 -16.54 11.32
CA ARG A 66 56.83 -16.04 10.10
C ARG A 66 55.36 -16.46 9.99
N ARG A 67 55.02 -17.68 10.40
CA ARG A 67 53.62 -18.17 10.40
C ARG A 67 52.77 -17.45 11.45
N LEU A 68 53.32 -17.19 12.63
CA LEU A 68 52.64 -16.42 13.68
C LEU A 68 52.40 -14.98 13.25
N GLU A 69 53.39 -14.32 12.64
CA GLU A 69 53.22 -12.98 12.05
C GLU A 69 52.13 -12.96 10.97
N GLY A 70 52.09 -13.99 10.12
CA GLY A 70 51.02 -14.15 9.12
C GLY A 70 49.63 -14.34 9.75
N MET A 71 49.54 -15.11 10.85
CA MET A 71 48.32 -15.27 11.63
C MET A 71 47.89 -13.97 12.31
N ASP A 72 48.82 -13.21 12.88
CA ASP A 72 48.54 -11.93 13.52
C ASP A 72 47.99 -10.94 12.49
N SER A 73 48.61 -10.87 11.31
CA SER A 73 48.10 -10.06 10.21
C SER A 73 46.70 -10.48 9.78
N ALA A 74 46.43 -11.78 9.68
CA ALA A 74 45.10 -12.30 9.33
C ALA A 74 44.05 -11.99 10.43
N MET A 75 44.43 -12.11 11.71
CA MET A 75 43.57 -11.73 12.83
C MET A 75 43.25 -10.24 12.80
N VAL A 76 44.23 -9.38 12.54
CA VAL A 76 43.98 -7.94 12.39
C VAL A 76 43.00 -7.67 11.25
N SER A 77 43.16 -8.31 10.09
CA SER A 77 42.22 -8.18 8.97
C SER A 77 40.80 -8.61 9.34
N LEU A 78 40.64 -9.78 9.96
CA LEU A 78 39.33 -10.27 10.43
C LEU A 78 38.70 -9.35 11.48
N THR A 79 39.50 -8.77 12.38
CA THR A 79 38.98 -7.79 13.35
C THR A 79 38.50 -6.51 12.69
N ALA A 80 39.10 -6.11 11.56
CA ALA A 80 38.65 -4.97 10.78
C ALA A 80 37.33 -5.28 10.04
N GLU A 81 37.25 -6.44 9.37
CA GLU A 81 36.04 -6.88 8.67
C GLU A 81 34.85 -7.06 9.65
N THR A 82 35.07 -7.67 10.81
CA THR A 82 34.02 -7.83 11.84
C THR A 82 33.57 -6.49 12.45
N LYS A 83 34.43 -5.46 12.46
CA LYS A 83 34.02 -4.09 12.81
C LYS A 83 33.16 -3.48 11.69
N SER A 84 33.55 -3.65 10.43
CA SER A 84 32.79 -3.18 9.28
C SER A 84 31.38 -3.79 9.24
N ILE A 85 31.27 -5.11 9.38
CA ILE A 85 29.99 -5.82 9.42
C ILE A 85 29.11 -5.32 10.57
N ARG A 86 29.69 -5.08 11.76
CA ARG A 86 28.93 -4.52 12.89
C ARG A 86 28.36 -3.13 12.58
N MET A 87 29.12 -2.29 11.88
CA MET A 87 28.64 -0.97 11.46
C MET A 87 27.50 -1.08 10.44
N GLU A 88 27.62 -1.98 9.46
CA GLU A 88 26.56 -2.24 8.48
C GLU A 88 25.28 -2.77 9.16
N ILE A 89 25.41 -3.69 10.11
CA ILE A 89 24.28 -4.19 10.89
C ILE A 89 23.59 -3.06 11.66
N ALA A 90 24.35 -2.17 12.29
CA ALA A 90 23.78 -1.02 13.01
C ALA A 90 23.03 -0.05 12.06
N SER A 91 23.58 0.16 10.86
CA SER A 91 22.91 0.92 9.80
C SER A 91 21.61 0.25 9.36
N PHE A 92 21.62 -1.07 9.13
CA PHE A 92 20.42 -1.81 8.76
C PHE A 92 19.37 -1.79 9.87
N GLN A 93 19.75 -1.96 11.14
CA GLN A 93 18.84 -1.83 12.27
C GLN A 93 18.14 -0.47 12.29
N THR A 94 18.89 0.61 12.08
CA THR A 94 18.33 1.97 12.04
C THR A 94 17.33 2.12 10.89
N ARG A 95 17.65 1.57 9.70
CA ARG A 95 16.75 1.61 8.54
C ARG A 95 15.49 0.77 8.76
N VAL A 96 15.61 -0.40 9.37
CA VAL A 96 14.48 -1.28 9.68
C VAL A 96 13.52 -0.59 10.65
N LEU A 97 14.04 0.00 11.73
CA LEU A 97 13.21 0.79 12.67
C LEU A 97 12.48 1.94 11.96
N GLY A 98 13.15 2.63 11.04
CA GLY A 98 12.51 3.67 10.22
C GLY A 98 11.38 3.13 9.34
N LEU A 99 11.57 1.95 8.73
CA LEU A 99 10.55 1.31 7.91
C LEU A 99 9.35 0.83 8.75
N GLU A 100 9.58 0.28 9.94
CA GLU A 100 8.51 -0.12 10.86
C GLU A 100 7.67 1.09 11.31
N GLN A 101 8.33 2.22 11.62
CA GLN A 101 7.64 3.48 11.93
C GLN A 101 6.84 4.03 10.75
N LEU A 102 7.34 3.92 9.52
CA LEU A 102 6.57 4.30 8.34
C LEU A 102 5.40 3.35 8.09
N GLY A 103 5.59 2.05 8.30
CA GLY A 103 4.55 1.04 8.19
C GLY A 103 3.37 1.34 9.12
N SER A 104 3.64 1.54 10.42
CA SER A 104 2.61 1.92 11.40
C SER A 104 1.88 3.23 11.05
N LYS A 105 2.58 4.24 10.52
CA LYS A 105 1.94 5.48 10.05
C LYS A 105 1.03 5.25 8.85
N VAL A 106 1.47 4.45 7.88
CA VAL A 106 0.68 4.10 6.70
C VAL A 106 -0.58 3.34 7.09
N GLU A 107 -0.47 2.38 8.00
CA GLU A 107 -1.62 1.63 8.53
C GLU A 107 -2.61 2.54 9.26
N ALA A 108 -2.12 3.45 10.11
CA ALA A 108 -2.97 4.42 10.79
C ALA A 108 -3.69 5.35 9.79
N HIS A 109 -2.98 5.82 8.76
CA HIS A 109 -3.57 6.62 7.69
C HIS A 109 -4.61 5.85 6.89
N ALA A 110 -4.34 4.59 6.53
CA ALA A 110 -5.27 3.75 5.79
C ALA A 110 -6.58 3.54 6.57
N SER A 111 -6.49 3.24 7.87
CA SER A 111 -7.67 3.12 8.75
C SER A 111 -8.46 4.43 8.81
N SER A 112 -7.79 5.56 9.03
CA SER A 112 -8.47 6.87 9.06
C SER A 112 -9.13 7.24 7.72
N PHE A 113 -8.54 6.83 6.61
CA PHE A 113 -9.11 7.07 5.28
C PHE A 113 -10.35 6.21 5.05
N GLN A 114 -10.32 4.96 5.50
CA GLN A 114 -11.46 4.05 5.43
C GLN A 114 -12.65 4.58 6.25
N GLU A 115 -12.40 5.06 7.47
CA GLU A 115 -13.43 5.67 8.33
C GLU A 115 -14.08 6.89 7.64
N ARG A 116 -13.26 7.80 7.10
CA ARG A 116 -13.77 8.97 6.36
C ARG A 116 -14.55 8.58 5.10
N ALA A 117 -14.09 7.56 4.37
CA ALA A 117 -14.80 7.08 3.18
C ALA A 117 -16.19 6.55 3.54
N GLN A 118 -16.32 5.85 4.66
CA GLN A 118 -17.60 5.37 5.17
C GLN A 118 -18.50 6.52 5.63
N GLU A 119 -17.94 7.52 6.32
CA GLU A 119 -18.67 8.74 6.69
C GLU A 119 -19.22 9.47 5.47
N LEU A 120 -18.41 9.61 4.41
CA LEU A 120 -18.84 10.23 3.15
C LEU A 120 -20.00 9.46 2.49
N LEU A 121 -19.95 8.12 2.50
CA LEU A 121 -21.05 7.31 1.97
C LEU A 121 -22.33 7.47 2.79
N PHE A 122 -22.22 7.52 4.11
CA PHE A 122 -23.34 7.77 5.01
C PHE A 122 -23.94 9.16 4.78
N LEU A 123 -23.11 10.21 4.73
CA LEU A 123 -23.56 11.57 4.44
C LEU A 123 -24.23 11.66 3.08
N ARG A 124 -23.66 11.03 2.05
CA ARG A 124 -24.27 10.99 0.72
C ARG A 124 -25.66 10.35 0.75
N SER A 125 -25.82 9.23 1.46
CA SER A 125 -27.11 8.57 1.62
C SER A 125 -28.13 9.50 2.30
N LYS A 126 -27.72 10.15 3.39
CA LYS A 126 -28.56 11.09 4.13
C LYS A 126 -28.94 12.31 3.28
N LEU A 127 -28.01 12.86 2.50
CA LEU A 127 -28.28 13.96 1.58
C LEU A 127 -29.27 13.56 0.48
N THR A 128 -29.14 12.34 -0.05
CA THR A 128 -30.08 11.81 -1.05
C THR A 128 -31.48 11.69 -0.45
N ASP A 129 -31.62 11.10 0.75
CA ASP A 129 -32.92 10.99 1.43
C ASP A 129 -33.54 12.36 1.75
N LEU A 130 -32.72 13.34 2.15
CA LEU A 130 -33.19 14.71 2.38
C LEU A 130 -33.63 15.40 1.08
N GLU A 131 -32.88 15.23 -0.01
CA GLU A 131 -33.25 15.76 -1.32
C GLU A 131 -34.56 15.13 -1.83
N ASP A 132 -34.69 13.81 -1.67
CA ASP A 132 -35.91 13.08 -2.00
C ASP A 132 -37.08 13.60 -1.16
N ARG A 133 -36.95 13.70 0.18
CA ARG A 133 -37.97 14.29 1.07
C ARG A 133 -38.36 15.69 0.64
N SER A 134 -37.39 16.53 0.33
CA SER A 134 -37.65 17.90 -0.11
C SER A 134 -38.38 17.97 -1.46
N ARG A 135 -38.29 16.93 -2.29
CA ARG A 135 -38.92 16.87 -3.62
C ARG A 135 -40.18 16.01 -3.68
N ARG A 136 -40.49 15.22 -2.66
CA ARG A 136 -41.67 14.32 -2.62
C ARG A 136 -42.97 15.04 -2.94
N ASP A 137 -43.11 16.26 -2.44
CA ASP A 137 -44.34 17.06 -2.63
C ASP A 137 -44.34 17.85 -3.94
N ASN A 138 -43.25 17.77 -4.72
CA ASN A 138 -43.10 18.51 -5.97
C ASN A 138 -43.46 17.63 -7.18
N VAL A 139 -44.59 17.93 -7.82
CA VAL A 139 -45.05 17.28 -9.05
C VAL A 139 -44.64 18.12 -10.26
N ARG A 140 -44.07 17.47 -11.29
CA ARG A 140 -43.63 18.13 -12.53
C ARG A 140 -44.48 17.69 -13.72
N PHE A 141 -45.18 18.63 -14.33
CA PHE A 141 -45.90 18.43 -15.59
C PHE A 141 -45.06 18.87 -16.77
N ILE A 142 -45.05 18.06 -17.84
CA ILE A 142 -44.30 18.30 -19.07
C ILE A 142 -45.30 18.24 -20.24
N GLY A 143 -45.15 19.14 -21.22
CA GLY A 143 -45.95 19.12 -22.44
C GLY A 143 -47.06 20.18 -22.52
N PHE A 144 -47.32 20.94 -21.45
CA PHE A 144 -48.25 22.07 -21.51
C PHE A 144 -47.65 23.24 -22.31
N PRO A 145 -48.25 23.67 -23.44
CA PRO A 145 -47.79 24.82 -24.21
C PRO A 145 -47.70 26.07 -23.34
N GLU A 146 -46.80 26.99 -23.66
CA GLU A 146 -46.73 28.25 -22.92
C GLU A 146 -47.99 29.10 -23.13
N ASN A 147 -48.37 29.85 -22.09
CA ASN A 147 -49.53 30.75 -22.04
C ASN A 147 -50.92 30.08 -22.08
N ILE A 148 -51.01 28.75 -22.09
CA ILE A 148 -52.29 28.03 -21.97
C ILE A 148 -52.96 28.23 -20.59
N GLU A 149 -52.16 28.63 -19.60
CA GLU A 149 -52.59 28.72 -18.20
C GLU A 149 -53.44 29.97 -17.91
N GLY A 150 -53.48 30.94 -18.83
CA GLY A 150 -54.17 32.21 -18.64
C GLY A 150 -53.56 33.06 -17.52
N GLU A 151 -54.41 33.60 -16.64
CA GLU A 151 -54.01 34.52 -15.57
C GLU A 151 -53.34 33.80 -14.37
N SER A 152 -53.67 32.51 -14.13
CA SER A 152 -53.18 31.78 -12.96
C SER A 152 -53.01 30.30 -13.23
N LEU A 153 -51.78 29.82 -13.08
CA LEU A 153 -51.41 28.40 -13.11
C LEU A 153 -52.19 27.56 -12.08
N HIS A 154 -52.56 28.15 -10.94
CA HIS A 154 -53.32 27.46 -9.89
C HIS A 154 -54.75 27.15 -10.36
N ARG A 155 -55.44 28.14 -10.93
CA ARG A 155 -56.81 27.96 -11.45
C ARG A 155 -56.82 26.98 -12.62
N PHE A 156 -55.89 27.16 -13.56
CA PHE A 156 -55.75 26.26 -14.71
C PHE A 156 -55.64 24.80 -14.26
N LEU A 157 -54.73 24.47 -13.35
CA LEU A 157 -54.59 23.07 -12.91
C LEU A 157 -55.73 22.55 -12.07
N ARG A 158 -56.32 23.37 -11.19
CA ARG A 158 -57.48 22.95 -10.40
C ARG A 158 -58.61 22.47 -11.31
N ASP A 159 -58.76 23.11 -12.46
CA ASP A 159 -59.80 22.79 -13.42
C ASP A 159 -59.37 21.67 -14.39
N THR A 160 -58.12 21.68 -14.86
CA THR A 160 -57.66 20.71 -15.87
C THR A 160 -57.31 19.35 -15.29
N LEU A 161 -56.76 19.28 -14.08
CA LEU A 161 -56.35 17.99 -13.51
C LEU A 161 -57.51 17.01 -13.35
N PRO A 162 -58.66 17.38 -12.74
CA PRO A 162 -59.80 16.48 -12.64
C PRO A 162 -60.31 16.02 -14.02
N ARG A 163 -60.28 16.91 -15.02
CA ARG A 163 -60.69 16.59 -16.39
C ARG A 163 -59.74 15.62 -17.09
N LEU A 164 -58.44 15.76 -16.86
CA LEU A 164 -57.41 14.91 -17.47
C LEU A 164 -57.30 13.54 -16.79
N THR A 165 -57.42 13.49 -15.47
CA THR A 165 -57.25 12.25 -14.70
C THR A 165 -58.57 11.50 -14.52
N GLY A 166 -59.71 12.15 -14.67
CA GLY A 166 -61.03 11.59 -14.35
C GLY A 166 -61.24 11.39 -12.84
N ILE A 167 -60.38 11.98 -12.00
CA ILE A 167 -60.42 11.84 -10.55
C ILE A 167 -61.08 13.08 -9.96
N THR A 168 -62.12 12.86 -9.16
CA THR A 168 -62.71 13.91 -8.32
C THR A 168 -61.90 14.01 -7.03
N PHE A 169 -61.31 15.18 -6.77
CA PHE A 169 -60.57 15.44 -5.53
C PHE A 169 -61.52 16.02 -4.48
N GLU A 170 -61.72 15.29 -3.37
CA GLU A 170 -62.49 15.68 -2.19
C GLU A 170 -61.57 15.59 -0.96
N PRO A 171 -61.13 16.70 -0.34
CA PRO A 171 -61.39 18.10 -0.70
C PRO A 171 -60.70 18.54 -2.02
N PRO A 172 -61.08 19.71 -2.58
CA PRO A 172 -60.46 20.24 -3.80
C PRO A 172 -58.95 20.33 -3.67
N LEU A 173 -58.23 20.03 -4.76
CA LEU A 173 -56.78 20.05 -4.78
C LEU A 173 -56.24 21.44 -4.43
N GLU A 174 -55.57 21.53 -3.29
CA GLU A 174 -54.85 22.73 -2.85
C GLU A 174 -53.39 22.64 -3.27
N PHE A 175 -52.83 23.79 -3.64
CA PHE A 175 -51.44 23.89 -4.07
C PHE A 175 -50.74 24.97 -3.25
N GLN A 176 -49.57 24.64 -2.72
CA GLN A 176 -48.75 25.61 -2.01
C GLN A 176 -48.08 26.58 -2.99
N ARG A 177 -47.54 26.06 -4.11
CA ARG A 177 -46.85 26.85 -5.15
C ARG A 177 -47.07 26.24 -6.52
N ALA A 178 -47.16 27.08 -7.54
CA ALA A 178 -47.24 26.69 -8.95
C ALA A 178 -46.41 27.62 -9.82
N HIS A 179 -45.43 27.10 -10.57
CA HIS A 179 -44.63 27.93 -11.48
C HIS A 179 -43.95 27.12 -12.58
N ARG A 180 -43.59 27.80 -13.67
CA ARG A 180 -42.75 27.24 -14.74
C ARG A 180 -41.29 27.17 -14.31
N LEU A 181 -40.64 26.04 -14.55
CA LEU A 181 -39.24 25.81 -14.21
C LEU A 181 -38.29 26.37 -15.27
N GLY A 182 -37.28 27.11 -14.80
CA GLY A 182 -36.11 27.49 -15.58
C GLY A 182 -36.33 28.60 -16.62
N PRO A 183 -35.25 29.06 -17.26
CA PRO A 183 -35.32 30.04 -18.34
C PRO A 183 -35.84 29.40 -19.64
N ARG A 184 -36.42 30.22 -20.53
CA ARG A 184 -36.80 29.78 -21.89
C ARG A 184 -35.54 29.35 -22.64
N ARG A 185 -35.59 28.20 -23.31
CA ARG A 185 -34.47 27.67 -24.10
C ARG A 185 -34.77 27.82 -25.58
N PRO A 186 -33.81 28.29 -26.40
CA PRO A 186 -34.02 28.39 -27.84
C PRO A 186 -34.27 27.00 -28.44
N GLY A 187 -35.37 26.86 -29.18
CA GLY A 187 -35.77 25.62 -29.86
C GLY A 187 -36.76 24.72 -29.11
N THR A 188 -37.06 25.01 -27.83
CA THR A 188 -38.16 24.36 -27.09
C THR A 188 -38.83 25.36 -26.15
N ASP A 189 -39.97 25.88 -26.58
CA ASP A 189 -40.72 26.89 -25.83
C ASP A 189 -41.63 26.30 -24.75
N ILE A 190 -41.56 24.99 -24.48
CA ILE A 190 -42.40 24.31 -23.50
C ILE A 190 -41.61 24.13 -22.20
N ARG A 191 -41.77 25.09 -21.27
CA ARG A 191 -41.19 24.95 -19.92
C ARG A 191 -42.02 23.99 -19.06
N PRO A 192 -41.38 23.07 -18.34
CA PRO A 192 -42.09 22.22 -17.38
C PRO A 192 -42.74 23.07 -16.31
N ILE A 193 -43.88 22.63 -15.81
CA ILE A 193 -44.55 23.29 -14.69
C ILE A 193 -44.33 22.45 -13.44
N VAL A 194 -43.89 23.07 -12.35
CA VAL A 194 -43.76 22.41 -11.05
C VAL A 194 -44.77 22.96 -10.08
N TYR A 195 -45.42 22.02 -9.40
CA TYR A 195 -46.39 22.25 -8.35
C TYR A 195 -45.91 21.62 -7.07
N SER A 196 -46.00 22.38 -5.98
CA SER A 196 -45.73 21.91 -4.64
C SER A 196 -47.06 21.69 -3.94
N LEU A 197 -47.32 20.45 -3.53
CA LEU A 197 -48.47 20.10 -2.71
C LEU A 197 -48.26 20.63 -1.28
N PRO A 198 -49.31 21.08 -0.59
CA PRO A 198 -49.20 21.41 0.82
C PRO A 198 -48.78 20.16 1.58
N SER A 199 -47.65 20.24 2.29
CA SER A 199 -47.19 19.17 3.18
C SER A 199 -48.30 18.88 4.19
N SER A 200 -48.86 17.67 4.15
CA SER A 200 -49.83 17.23 5.14
C SER A 200 -49.20 17.34 6.54
N PRO A 201 -49.90 17.92 7.54
CA PRO A 201 -49.40 17.93 8.93
C PRO A 201 -49.29 16.52 9.52
N TYR A 202 -49.84 15.50 8.83
CA TYR A 202 -49.83 14.09 9.22
C TYR A 202 -48.94 13.21 8.34
N THR A 203 -47.99 13.78 7.60
CA THR A 203 -46.90 12.95 7.05
C THR A 203 -46.04 12.50 8.21
N SER A 204 -46.51 11.49 8.95
CA SER A 204 -45.67 10.66 9.79
C SER A 204 -44.43 10.33 8.96
N PRO A 205 -43.21 10.47 9.50
CA PRO A 205 -42.04 9.96 8.81
C PRO A 205 -42.37 8.52 8.40
N PRO A 206 -42.13 8.11 7.13
CA PRO A 206 -42.39 6.74 6.73
C PRO A 206 -41.79 5.85 7.81
N THR A 207 -42.59 4.96 8.39
CA THR A 207 -42.11 3.99 9.38
C THR A 207 -41.10 3.12 8.68
N TYR A 208 -39.84 3.56 8.70
CA TYR A 208 -38.70 2.75 8.30
C TYR A 208 -38.59 1.67 9.37
N THR A 209 -39.30 0.56 9.16
CA THR A 209 -38.89 -0.67 9.82
C THR A 209 -37.49 -0.95 9.29
N GLU A 210 -36.50 -1.04 10.20
CA GLU A 210 -35.08 -1.33 9.92
C GLU A 210 -34.85 -2.58 9.05
N SER A 211 -35.89 -3.36 8.75
CA SER A 211 -35.86 -4.62 8.00
C SER A 211 -35.56 -4.51 6.50
N THR A 212 -35.68 -3.34 5.86
CA THR A 212 -35.41 -3.20 4.41
C THR A 212 -34.03 -2.62 4.09
N TYR A 213 -33.25 -2.20 5.10
CA TYR A 213 -31.86 -1.78 4.95
C TYR A 213 -30.90 -2.84 5.52
N THR A 214 -31.01 -4.08 5.04
CA THR A 214 -29.95 -5.07 5.21
C THR A 214 -29.23 -5.28 3.88
N ARG A 215 -28.62 -4.20 3.35
CA ARG A 215 -27.42 -4.41 2.54
C ARG A 215 -26.34 -4.80 3.53
N SER A 216 -26.03 -6.10 3.57
CA SER A 216 -25.11 -6.74 4.52
C SER A 216 -23.95 -5.82 4.89
N LEU A 217 -23.95 -5.37 6.15
CA LEU A 217 -22.80 -4.69 6.72
C LEU A 217 -21.61 -5.67 6.67
N PRO A 218 -20.41 -5.22 6.28
CA PRO A 218 -19.20 -6.04 6.34
C PRO A 218 -19.01 -6.59 7.77
N ALA A 219 -18.54 -7.83 7.88
CA ALA A 219 -18.34 -8.51 9.16
C ALA A 219 -17.51 -7.62 10.11
N GLY A 220 -18.11 -7.23 11.25
CA GLY A 220 -17.48 -6.40 12.28
C GLY A 220 -18.27 -5.16 12.73
N TRP A 221 -19.37 -4.80 12.06
CA TRP A 221 -20.16 -3.62 12.41
C TRP A 221 -21.43 -3.98 13.20
N THR A 222 -21.58 -3.47 14.42
CA THR A 222 -22.84 -3.50 15.18
C THR A 222 -23.58 -2.17 15.05
N HIS A 223 -24.91 -2.21 15.05
CA HIS A 223 -25.78 -1.03 15.06
C HIS A 223 -25.50 -0.23 16.35
N ASN A 224 -24.93 0.96 16.24
CA ASN A 224 -24.76 1.84 17.40
C ASN A 224 -26.06 2.63 17.63
N SER A 225 -26.92 2.11 18.51
CA SER A 225 -28.24 2.67 18.84
C SER A 225 -28.20 4.02 19.61
N ASN A 226 -27.04 4.65 19.77
CA ASN A 226 -26.88 5.86 20.60
C ASN A 226 -27.11 7.20 19.89
N ILE A 227 -27.34 7.22 18.57
CA ILE A 227 -27.54 8.48 17.84
C ILE A 227 -28.88 9.16 18.21
N GLY A 228 -29.83 8.43 18.80
CA GLY A 228 -31.12 8.97 19.27
C GLY A 228 -31.06 9.79 20.57
N ARG A 229 -30.00 9.68 21.38
CA ARG A 229 -29.96 10.27 22.73
C ARG A 229 -29.32 11.68 22.78
N LEU A 230 -28.74 12.16 21.69
CA LEU A 230 -28.08 13.47 21.62
C LEU A 230 -29.02 14.65 21.30
N LEU A 231 -30.31 14.40 21.07
CA LEU A 231 -31.31 15.45 20.73
C LEU A 231 -32.37 15.72 21.82
N GLN A 232 -32.21 15.19 23.04
CA GLN A 232 -33.17 15.40 24.14
C GLN A 232 -32.57 15.93 25.46
N GLY A 233 -31.41 16.59 25.40
CA GLY A 233 -30.77 17.17 26.60
C GLY A 233 -30.31 18.60 26.38
N ASN A 234 -31.25 19.54 26.30
CA ASN A 234 -31.05 20.96 26.64
C ASN A 234 -32.43 21.64 26.75
N GLN A 235 -33.07 21.47 27.90
CA GLN A 235 -33.95 22.46 28.53
C GLN A 235 -33.59 22.50 30.01
#